data_AF-S8BSI3-F1
#
_entry.id   AF-S8BSI3-F1
#
_cell.length_a   1.000
_cell.length_b   1.000
_cell.length_c   1.000
_cell.angle_alpha   90.00
_cell.angle_beta   90.00
_cell.angle_gamma   90.00
#
_symmetry.space_group_name_H-M   'P 1'
#
loop_
_entity.id
_entity.type
_entity.pdbx_description
1 polymer ?
#
loop_
_entity_poly.entity_id
_entity_poly.type
_entity_poly.pdbx_seq_one_letter_code
_entity_poly.pdbx_strand_id
1 'polypeptide(L)'
;MKLKKFTLQLDPLPATYAPSNKWSNKDMDPVPLDMRTWRWWHILAYWISDAFNVPTWQLASAMIAVGLGFKASIAAIVVGQIFISIPMTLHGYIGAKLHIPFPVLSRSSFGFYFSYFPIVSRVVLACFWFGIQTTTGGNCVREMIKAIWPSFASFPNHLPASAGTTSQAMLCYFLYWLIQFPFLLVHPTKIRYLFILKAILTPICGIALMAWAFNKTGGGPIFSDPSRLSGSAAAWQWLAGLNSVLGQWSTLAVNIGDFTRYARGPREQYVQPFIIPVAFTFISFMGISVTSASKIIYGDYYWDPLQLIALWGNSPGERAARFWCAFSFTIATLGTNIAANSISAGNDFNALLPRYLNIRRGSILCAIIGGWVLVPWYILASAPRFLGFAGGYTVFLAPIAGVMTSDFFLVKKGKVSVPAMYRPHSIYRYWNGINWRALLAMLVGCVPCFPGFLHNIEPSIGGQGVTYMFNISWLYGYFITAGVYWLLSFVFPDRDSLLDHTIYDDLQDQESIEGVGSDGSPEKGMVKEPSKVEGSL
;
A
#
# COMPACT_ATOMS: atom_id res chain seq x y z
N MET A 1 8.64 -35.10 28.65
CA MET A 1 8.34 -33.89 27.86
C MET A 1 7.00 -34.10 27.16
N LYS A 2 5.89 -33.61 27.73
CA LYS A 2 4.56 -33.75 27.09
C LYS A 2 4.52 -32.81 25.88
N LEU A 3 4.46 -33.37 24.67
CA LEU A 3 4.18 -32.62 23.46
C LEU A 3 2.89 -31.83 23.68
N LYS A 4 2.95 -30.49 23.63
CA LYS A 4 1.75 -29.64 23.59
C LYS A 4 0.88 -30.19 22.46
N LYS A 5 -0.38 -30.55 22.75
CA LYS A 5 -1.36 -30.91 21.72
C LYS A 5 -1.33 -29.79 20.67
N PHE A 6 -1.13 -30.14 19.40
CA PHE A 6 -1.14 -29.17 18.32
C PHE A 6 -2.52 -28.48 18.29
N THR A 7 -2.55 -27.17 18.54
CA THR A 7 -3.75 -26.35 18.45
C THR A 7 -3.58 -25.33 17.33
N LEU A 8 -4.55 -25.29 16.42
CA LEU A 8 -4.62 -24.25 15.39
C LEU A 8 -4.97 -22.88 16.00
N GLN A 9 -5.66 -22.86 17.13
CA GLN A 9 -5.97 -21.64 17.86
C GLN A 9 -4.69 -21.01 18.42
N LEU A 10 -4.55 -19.69 18.27
CA LEU A 10 -3.46 -18.96 18.95
C LEU A 10 -3.64 -19.09 20.47
N ASP A 11 -2.56 -19.35 21.21
CA ASP A 11 -2.49 -19.14 22.67
C ASP A 11 -2.37 -17.62 22.89
N PRO A 12 -3.47 -16.88 23.14
CA PRO A 12 -3.43 -15.43 23.13
C PRO A 12 -3.26 -14.88 24.56
N LEU A 13 -2.49 -13.81 24.70
CA LEU A 13 -2.78 -12.86 25.78
C LEU A 13 -4.17 -12.26 25.48
N PRO A 14 -5.07 -12.12 26.47
CA PRO A 14 -6.42 -11.59 26.25
C PRO A 14 -6.35 -10.24 25.52
N ALA A 15 -7.15 -10.06 24.47
CA ALA A 15 -7.32 -8.76 23.83
C ALA A 15 -7.84 -7.76 24.86
N THR A 16 -7.24 -6.57 24.95
CA THR A 16 -7.56 -5.64 26.04
C THR A 16 -8.99 -5.10 25.94
N TYR A 17 -9.51 -4.88 24.72
CA TYR A 17 -10.80 -4.19 24.51
C TYR A 17 -11.93 -5.07 23.96
N ALA A 18 -11.63 -6.26 23.42
CA ALA A 18 -12.63 -7.14 22.82
C ALA A 18 -13.25 -8.09 23.86
N PRO A 19 -14.57 -8.38 23.81
CA PRO A 19 -15.21 -9.28 24.77
C PRO A 19 -14.68 -10.72 24.73
N SER A 20 -14.06 -11.11 23.61
CA SER A 20 -13.39 -12.41 23.46
C SER A 20 -12.37 -12.36 22.31
N ASN A 21 -11.45 -13.33 22.29
CA ASN A 21 -10.48 -13.52 21.22
C ASN A 21 -11.10 -13.91 19.86
N LYS A 22 -12.44 -14.01 19.78
CA LYS A 22 -13.18 -14.20 18.52
C LYS A 22 -13.15 -12.94 17.65
N TRP A 23 -13.02 -11.75 18.26
CA TRP A 23 -13.25 -10.48 17.57
C TRP A 23 -12.00 -9.59 17.41
N SER A 24 -10.96 -9.86 18.21
CA SER A 24 -9.67 -9.18 18.17
C SER A 24 -8.59 -10.04 18.82
N ASN A 25 -7.33 -9.64 18.68
CA ASN A 25 -6.21 -10.12 19.47
C ASN A 25 -5.17 -8.99 19.67
N LYS A 26 -4.13 -9.29 20.45
CA LYS A 26 -3.07 -8.33 20.80
C LYS A 26 -2.42 -7.60 19.62
N ASP A 27 -2.32 -8.22 18.44
CA ASP A 27 -1.71 -7.59 17.26
C ASP A 27 -2.59 -6.46 16.67
N MET A 28 -3.89 -6.46 17.01
CA MET A 28 -4.87 -5.46 16.59
C MET A 28 -5.09 -4.35 17.60
N ASP A 29 -4.69 -4.56 18.87
CA ASP A 29 -4.89 -3.60 19.95
C ASP A 29 -4.13 -2.28 19.70
N PRO A 30 -4.54 -1.16 20.33
CA PRO A 30 -3.83 0.11 20.22
C PRO A 30 -2.36 -0.04 20.60
N VAL A 31 -1.47 0.61 19.85
CA VAL A 31 -0.03 0.52 20.10
C VAL A 31 0.32 1.19 21.45
N PRO A 32 1.01 0.49 22.37
CA PRO A 32 1.48 1.05 23.65
C PRO A 32 2.46 2.22 23.48
N LEU A 33 2.54 3.11 24.48
CA LEU A 33 3.38 4.33 24.43
C LEU A 33 4.87 4.05 24.18
N ASP A 34 5.42 2.98 24.77
CA ASP A 34 6.81 2.56 24.61
C ASP A 34 7.14 2.09 23.18
N MET A 35 6.14 1.62 22.44
CA MET A 35 6.28 1.20 21.05
C MET A 35 6.06 2.33 20.03
N ARG A 36 5.54 3.49 20.46
CA ARG A 36 5.31 4.69 19.62
C ARG A 36 6.61 5.45 19.38
N THR A 37 7.49 4.86 18.57
CA THR A 37 8.87 5.32 18.39
C THR A 37 9.08 6.17 17.13
N TRP A 38 8.18 6.10 16.15
CA TRP A 38 8.37 6.75 14.86
C TRP A 38 8.16 8.26 14.95
N ARG A 39 8.97 8.97 14.18
CA ARG A 39 9.01 10.44 14.07
C ARG A 39 9.05 10.81 12.59
N TRP A 40 8.89 12.09 12.24
CA TRP A 40 8.76 12.57 10.87
C TRP A 40 9.88 12.09 9.94
N TRP A 41 11.11 11.98 10.42
CA TRP A 41 12.22 11.47 9.60
C TRP A 41 12.15 9.97 9.34
N HIS A 42 11.51 9.19 10.21
CA HIS A 42 11.23 7.78 9.95
C HIS A 42 10.18 7.65 8.84
N ILE A 43 9.16 8.54 8.84
CA ILE A 43 8.16 8.62 7.77
C ILE A 43 8.82 9.03 6.45
N LEU A 44 9.74 10.01 6.47
CA LEU A 44 10.55 10.36 5.30
C LEU A 44 11.37 9.19 4.78
N ALA A 45 12.13 8.53 5.66
CA ALA A 45 12.96 7.39 5.28
C ALA A 45 12.13 6.23 4.75
N TYR A 46 10.94 6.00 5.32
CA TYR A 46 9.97 5.03 4.81
C TYR A 46 9.57 5.36 3.37
N TRP A 47 9.13 6.59 3.10
CA TRP A 47 8.70 6.97 1.75
C TRP A 47 9.83 7.00 0.74
N ILE A 48 11.03 7.44 1.11
CA ILE A 48 12.20 7.34 0.22
C ILE A 48 12.47 5.87 -0.08
N SER A 49 12.55 5.02 0.94
CA SER A 49 12.75 3.58 0.72
C SER A 49 11.68 2.99 -0.18
N ASP A 50 10.41 3.27 0.10
CA ASP A 50 9.29 2.69 -0.63
C ASP A 50 9.18 3.22 -2.05
N ALA A 51 9.52 4.50 -2.29
CA ALA A 51 9.51 5.07 -3.63
C ALA A 51 10.47 4.35 -4.58
N PHE A 52 11.64 3.91 -4.07
CA PHE A 52 12.61 3.11 -4.81
C PHE A 52 12.17 1.65 -4.93
N ASN A 53 11.16 1.44 -5.77
CA ASN A 53 10.64 0.13 -6.14
C ASN A 53 10.43 0.03 -7.66
N VAL A 54 10.45 -1.20 -8.17
CA VAL A 54 10.32 -1.49 -9.61
C VAL A 54 8.93 -1.16 -10.17
N PRO A 55 7.81 -1.47 -9.48
CA PRO A 55 6.47 -1.06 -9.95
C PRO A 55 6.30 0.45 -10.20
N THR A 56 6.86 1.34 -9.37
CA THR A 56 6.82 2.80 -9.60
C THR A 56 7.47 3.16 -10.93
N TRP A 57 8.64 2.55 -11.18
CA TRP A 57 9.37 2.72 -12.42
C TRP A 57 8.55 2.21 -13.61
N GLN A 58 8.07 0.98 -13.53
CA GLN A 58 7.26 0.34 -14.56
C GLN A 58 6.00 1.13 -14.89
N LEU A 59 5.33 1.71 -13.88
CA LEU A 59 4.15 2.57 -14.08
C LEU A 59 4.49 3.79 -14.96
N ALA A 60 5.53 4.52 -14.58
CA ALA A 60 5.95 5.72 -15.30
C ALA A 60 6.38 5.38 -16.74
N SER A 61 7.17 4.32 -16.87
CA SER A 61 7.66 3.79 -18.14
C SER A 61 6.53 3.30 -19.06
N ALA A 62 5.51 2.65 -18.48
CA ALA A 62 4.38 2.12 -19.23
C ALA A 62 3.57 3.25 -19.91
N MET A 63 3.46 4.43 -19.30
CA MET A 63 2.74 5.58 -19.88
C MET A 63 3.30 6.02 -21.24
N ILE A 64 4.63 6.07 -21.35
CA ILE A 64 5.30 6.41 -22.61
C ILE A 64 5.18 5.26 -23.61
N ALA A 65 5.32 4.03 -23.13
CA ALA A 65 5.18 2.83 -23.96
C ALA A 65 3.80 2.74 -24.62
N VAL A 66 2.72 3.18 -23.95
CA VAL A 66 1.36 3.25 -24.50
C VAL A 66 1.06 4.52 -25.31
N GLY A 67 2.03 5.43 -25.47
CA GLY A 67 1.97 6.51 -26.46
C GLY A 67 1.87 7.93 -25.92
N LEU A 68 1.84 8.13 -24.59
CA LEU A 68 1.93 9.48 -24.02
C LEU A 68 3.34 10.04 -24.20
N GLY A 69 3.43 11.34 -24.51
CA GLY A 69 4.72 12.04 -24.57
C GLY A 69 5.37 12.18 -23.18
N PHE A 70 6.66 12.49 -23.17
CA PHE A 70 7.45 12.66 -21.94
C PHE A 70 6.79 13.64 -20.94
N LYS A 71 6.48 14.86 -21.40
CA LYS A 71 5.93 15.93 -20.55
C LYS A 71 4.55 15.57 -20.00
N ALA A 72 3.69 14.99 -20.83
CA ALA A 72 2.34 14.58 -20.44
C ALA A 72 2.38 13.47 -19.37
N SER A 73 3.29 12.50 -19.53
CA SER A 73 3.50 11.40 -18.58
C SER A 73 3.97 11.92 -17.22
N ILE A 74 4.99 12.79 -17.19
CA ILE A 74 5.46 13.41 -15.93
C ILE A 74 4.35 14.23 -15.28
N ALA A 75 3.59 15.01 -16.05
CA ALA A 75 2.48 15.79 -15.51
C ALA A 75 1.38 14.91 -14.89
N ALA A 76 1.01 13.80 -15.53
CA ALA A 76 0.05 12.84 -14.97
C ALA A 76 0.53 12.28 -13.62
N ILE A 77 1.83 11.97 -13.53
CA ILE A 77 2.44 11.43 -12.33
C ILE A 77 2.47 12.47 -11.21
N VAL A 78 2.95 13.69 -11.48
CA VAL A 78 2.98 14.77 -10.47
C VAL A 78 1.59 15.02 -9.91
N VAL A 79 0.59 15.16 -10.80
CA VAL A 79 -0.80 15.37 -10.39
C VAL A 79 -1.30 14.17 -9.58
N GLY A 80 -1.11 12.94 -10.07
CA GLY A 80 -1.55 11.74 -9.35
C GLY A 80 -0.92 11.59 -7.97
N GLN A 81 0.38 11.87 -7.85
CA GLN A 81 1.08 11.80 -6.57
C GLN A 81 0.62 12.88 -5.59
N ILE A 82 0.30 14.08 -6.06
CA ILE A 82 -0.32 15.12 -5.22
C ILE A 82 -1.68 14.65 -4.72
N PHE A 83 -2.56 14.18 -5.61
CA PHE A 83 -3.91 13.75 -5.23
C PHE A 83 -3.90 12.56 -4.28
N ILE A 84 -3.05 11.54 -4.49
CA ILE A 84 -2.99 10.38 -3.59
C ILE A 84 -2.36 10.71 -2.23
N SER A 85 -1.46 11.69 -2.19
CA SER A 85 -0.84 12.13 -0.92
C SER A 85 -1.87 12.67 0.08
N ILE A 86 -3.02 13.17 -0.38
CA ILE A 86 -4.10 13.69 0.45
C ILE A 86 -4.70 12.58 1.34
N PRO A 87 -5.40 11.54 0.80
CA PRO A 87 -5.94 10.47 1.64
C PRO A 87 -4.84 9.70 2.39
N MET A 88 -3.66 9.55 1.80
CA MET A 88 -2.51 8.93 2.48
C MET A 88 -2.13 9.69 3.76
N THR A 89 -2.12 11.01 3.72
CA THR A 89 -1.81 11.84 4.89
C THR A 89 -2.96 11.88 5.88
N LEU A 90 -4.19 11.98 5.40
CA LEU A 90 -5.39 12.01 6.25
C LEU A 90 -5.54 10.70 7.03
N HIS A 91 -5.41 9.54 6.39
CA HIS A 91 -5.45 8.26 7.08
C HIS A 91 -4.19 7.99 7.90
N GLY A 92 -3.03 8.46 7.44
CA GLY A 92 -1.79 8.44 8.23
C GLY A 92 -1.96 9.18 9.55
N TYR A 93 -2.60 10.35 9.53
CA TYR A 93 -2.96 11.14 10.70
C TYR A 93 -3.88 10.36 11.64
N ILE A 94 -4.92 9.69 11.13
CA ILE A 94 -5.84 8.90 11.97
C ILE A 94 -5.09 7.77 12.67
N GLY A 95 -4.26 7.02 11.94
CA GLY A 95 -3.43 5.95 12.51
C GLY A 95 -2.51 6.47 13.61
N ALA A 96 -1.86 7.61 13.39
CA ALA A 96 -0.97 8.25 14.36
C ALA A 96 -1.69 8.92 15.54
N LYS A 97 -3.00 9.21 15.42
CA LYS A 97 -3.82 9.79 16.50
C LYS A 97 -4.41 8.71 17.39
N LEU A 98 -4.96 7.66 16.79
CA LEU A 98 -5.70 6.62 17.50
C LEU A 98 -4.83 5.41 17.84
N HIS A 99 -3.67 5.26 17.18
CA HIS A 99 -2.75 4.14 17.34
C HIS A 99 -3.36 2.76 17.05
N ILE A 100 -4.39 2.70 16.22
CA ILE A 100 -5.08 1.47 15.79
C ILE A 100 -4.82 1.18 14.31
N PRO A 101 -4.90 -0.09 13.87
CA PRO A 101 -4.74 -0.46 12.47
C PRO A 101 -6.01 -0.21 11.65
N PHE A 102 -5.87 -0.24 10.32
CA PHE A 102 -6.95 -0.02 9.36
C PHE A 102 -8.20 -0.90 9.59
N PRO A 103 -8.07 -2.22 9.83
CA PRO A 103 -9.25 -3.07 10.00
C PRO A 103 -10.13 -2.65 11.18
N VAL A 104 -9.52 -2.18 12.28
CA VAL A 104 -10.25 -1.67 13.44
C VAL A 104 -10.91 -0.34 13.11
N LEU A 105 -10.15 0.59 12.52
CA LEU A 105 -10.66 1.91 12.15
C LEU A 105 -11.89 1.82 11.23
N SER A 106 -11.86 0.92 10.25
CA SER A 106 -12.95 0.74 9.28
C SER A 106 -14.30 0.39 9.91
N ARG A 107 -14.31 -0.21 11.11
CA ARG A 107 -15.54 -0.52 11.87
C ARG A 107 -16.29 0.72 12.29
N SER A 108 -15.58 1.81 12.58
CA SER A 108 -16.23 3.07 12.94
C SER A 108 -16.99 3.67 11.77
N SER A 109 -16.54 3.51 10.52
CA SER A 109 -17.20 4.11 9.35
C SER A 109 -18.23 3.20 8.70
N PHE A 110 -17.90 1.91 8.53
CA PHE A 110 -18.74 0.93 7.81
C PHE A 110 -19.71 0.19 8.73
N GLY A 111 -19.45 0.18 10.04
CA GLY A 111 -20.10 -0.70 11.00
C GLY A 111 -19.36 -2.02 11.16
N PHE A 112 -19.62 -2.69 12.28
CA PHE A 112 -18.80 -3.82 12.72
C PHE A 112 -18.79 -5.02 11.75
N TYR A 113 -19.90 -5.33 11.08
CA TYR A 113 -19.98 -6.44 10.13
C TYR A 113 -19.69 -5.99 8.69
N PHE A 114 -20.18 -4.83 8.28
CA PHE A 114 -19.90 -4.36 6.93
C PHE A 114 -18.43 -3.94 6.73
N SER A 115 -17.68 -3.66 7.79
CA SER A 115 -16.22 -3.46 7.72
C SER A 115 -15.44 -4.66 7.18
N TYR A 116 -16.01 -5.87 7.18
CA TYR A 116 -15.37 -7.00 6.49
C TYR A 116 -15.24 -6.77 4.98
N PHE A 117 -16.14 -5.99 4.36
CA PHE A 117 -16.04 -5.63 2.94
C PHE A 117 -14.75 -4.87 2.60
N PRO A 118 -14.41 -3.73 3.25
CA PRO A 118 -13.16 -3.04 2.97
C PRO A 118 -11.92 -3.87 3.35
N ILE A 119 -11.98 -4.67 4.42
CA ILE A 119 -10.86 -5.55 4.82
C ILE A 119 -10.59 -6.62 3.74
N VAL A 120 -11.62 -7.30 3.25
CA VAL A 120 -11.47 -8.31 2.19
C VAL A 120 -11.01 -7.67 0.88
N SER A 121 -11.57 -6.53 0.50
CA SER A 121 -11.16 -5.81 -0.72
C SER A 121 -9.68 -5.46 -0.69
N ARG A 122 -9.18 -5.05 0.48
CA ARG A 122 -7.77 -4.69 0.68
C ARG A 122 -6.85 -5.91 0.69
N VAL A 123 -7.20 -6.99 1.40
CA VAL A 123 -6.33 -8.17 1.52
C VAL A 123 -6.13 -8.87 0.18
N VAL A 124 -7.18 -8.94 -0.64
CA VAL A 124 -7.11 -9.49 -2.01
C VAL A 124 -6.06 -8.72 -2.81
N LEU A 125 -6.09 -7.39 -2.75
CA LEU A 125 -5.15 -6.57 -3.50
C LEU A 125 -3.72 -6.63 -2.95
N ALA A 126 -3.55 -6.74 -1.63
CA ALA A 126 -2.25 -6.97 -1.02
C ALA A 126 -1.64 -8.31 -1.49
N CYS A 127 -2.43 -9.36 -1.66
CA CYS A 127 -2.00 -10.63 -2.24
C CYS A 127 -1.58 -10.48 -3.71
N PHE A 128 -2.33 -9.73 -4.54
CA PHE A 128 -1.93 -9.49 -5.93
C PHE A 128 -0.61 -8.72 -6.03
N TRP A 129 -0.47 -7.62 -5.29
CA TRP A 129 0.79 -6.87 -5.25
C TRP A 129 1.94 -7.71 -4.71
N PHE A 130 1.66 -8.60 -3.75
CA PHE A 130 2.64 -9.56 -3.29
C PHE A 130 3.14 -10.45 -4.43
N GLY A 131 2.23 -11.04 -5.19
CA GLY A 131 2.56 -11.89 -6.34
C GLY A 131 3.29 -11.16 -7.48
N ILE A 132 2.87 -9.92 -7.80
CA ILE A 132 3.52 -9.09 -8.81
C ILE A 132 4.97 -8.83 -8.41
N GLN A 133 5.20 -8.45 -7.16
CA GLN A 133 6.55 -8.23 -6.64
C GLN A 133 7.35 -9.55 -6.63
N THR A 134 6.77 -10.67 -6.24
CA THR A 134 7.46 -11.97 -6.32
C THR A 134 7.83 -12.33 -7.76
N THR A 135 6.99 -11.98 -8.74
CA THR A 135 7.30 -12.18 -10.17
C THR A 135 8.47 -11.33 -10.62
N THR A 136 8.46 -10.04 -10.27
CA THR A 136 9.57 -9.13 -10.52
C THR A 136 10.86 -9.63 -9.89
N GLY A 137 10.80 -10.12 -8.65
CA GLY A 137 11.95 -10.72 -7.96
C GLY A 137 12.47 -11.98 -8.66
N GLY A 138 11.58 -12.86 -9.13
CA GLY A 138 11.92 -14.02 -9.95
C GLY A 138 12.62 -13.63 -11.26
N ASN A 139 12.13 -12.59 -11.94
CA ASN A 139 12.78 -12.04 -13.13
C ASN A 139 14.18 -11.48 -12.80
N CYS A 140 14.36 -10.83 -11.65
CA CYS A 140 15.69 -10.38 -11.21
C CYS A 140 16.64 -11.56 -11.04
N VAL A 141 16.21 -12.62 -10.35
CA VAL A 141 17.02 -13.85 -10.18
C VAL A 141 17.36 -14.47 -11.53
N ARG A 142 16.44 -14.48 -12.48
CA ARG A 142 16.71 -14.94 -13.86
C ARG A 142 17.84 -14.15 -14.52
N GLU A 143 17.79 -12.83 -14.44
CA GLU A 143 18.83 -11.98 -15.04
C GLU A 143 20.18 -12.13 -14.32
N MET A 144 20.20 -12.34 -13.01
CA MET A 144 21.41 -12.66 -12.25
C MET A 144 22.03 -14.00 -12.70
N ILE A 145 21.22 -15.06 -12.83
CA ILE A 145 21.69 -16.38 -13.26
C ILE A 145 22.22 -16.30 -14.70
N LYS A 146 21.52 -15.60 -15.62
CA LYS A 146 22.01 -15.38 -17.00
C LYS A 146 23.31 -14.58 -17.03
N ALA A 147 23.50 -13.64 -16.12
CA ALA A 147 24.75 -12.89 -16.02
C ALA A 147 25.92 -13.79 -15.56
N ILE A 148 25.71 -14.70 -14.61
CA ILE A 148 26.76 -15.63 -14.14
C ILE A 148 27.01 -16.73 -15.18
N TRP A 149 25.94 -17.33 -15.70
CA TRP A 149 25.97 -18.43 -16.67
C TRP A 149 25.13 -18.07 -17.90
N PRO A 150 25.75 -17.53 -18.97
CA PRO A 150 25.03 -17.18 -20.19
C PRO A 150 24.32 -18.35 -20.86
N SER A 151 24.82 -19.58 -20.68
CA SER A 151 24.18 -20.81 -21.16
C SER A 151 22.78 -21.03 -20.57
N PHE A 152 22.47 -20.42 -19.42
CA PHE A 152 21.14 -20.48 -18.85
C PHE A 152 20.10 -19.81 -19.76
N ALA A 153 20.50 -18.89 -20.65
CA ALA A 153 19.60 -18.27 -21.62
C ALA A 153 18.92 -19.30 -22.56
N SER A 154 19.54 -20.44 -22.82
CA SER A 154 19.01 -21.53 -23.65
C SER A 154 18.35 -22.65 -22.82
N PHE A 155 17.89 -22.35 -21.61
CA PHE A 155 17.22 -23.34 -20.76
C PHE A 155 15.94 -23.88 -21.44
N PRO A 156 15.75 -25.20 -21.54
CA PRO A 156 14.63 -25.79 -22.27
C PRO A 156 13.29 -25.46 -21.59
N ASN A 157 12.31 -25.07 -22.41
CA ASN A 157 10.96 -24.80 -21.94
C ASN A 157 10.10 -26.05 -22.07
N HIS A 158 9.54 -26.50 -20.95
CA HIS A 158 8.62 -27.64 -20.85
C HIS A 158 7.17 -27.21 -20.53
N LEU A 159 6.93 -25.91 -20.35
CA LEU A 159 5.59 -25.39 -20.08
C LEU A 159 4.86 -25.04 -21.39
N PRO A 160 3.53 -25.29 -21.47
CA PRO A 160 2.74 -24.86 -22.61
C PRO A 160 2.63 -23.33 -22.67
N ALA A 161 2.36 -22.78 -23.86
CA ALA A 161 2.16 -21.33 -24.04
C ALA A 161 1.02 -20.78 -23.16
N SER A 162 0.00 -21.60 -22.88
CA SER A 162 -1.12 -21.30 -21.96
C SER A 162 -0.72 -21.18 -20.49
N ALA A 163 0.55 -21.42 -20.13
CA ALA A 163 1.04 -21.13 -18.78
C ALA A 163 1.39 -19.64 -18.58
N GLY A 164 1.54 -18.87 -19.67
CA GLY A 164 1.89 -17.45 -19.63
C GLY A 164 3.31 -17.17 -19.10
N THR A 165 4.15 -18.20 -19.01
CA THR A 165 5.53 -18.13 -18.49
C THR A 165 6.35 -19.30 -19.04
N THR A 166 7.67 -19.29 -18.80
CA THR A 166 8.59 -20.34 -19.25
C THR A 166 9.11 -21.16 -18.07
N SER A 167 9.56 -22.40 -18.30
CA SER A 167 10.18 -23.24 -17.27
C SER A 167 11.36 -22.54 -16.59
N GLN A 168 12.15 -21.79 -17.38
CA GLN A 168 13.24 -20.96 -16.89
C GLN A 168 12.75 -19.89 -15.90
N ALA A 169 11.72 -19.12 -16.29
CA ALA A 169 11.17 -18.07 -15.43
C ALA A 169 10.51 -18.64 -14.17
N MET A 170 9.83 -19.78 -14.27
CA MET A 170 9.20 -20.46 -13.14
C MET A 170 10.22 -21.00 -12.13
N LEU A 171 11.35 -21.53 -12.61
CA LEU A 171 12.45 -21.94 -11.74
C LEU A 171 12.99 -20.73 -10.95
N CYS A 172 13.28 -19.62 -11.62
CA CYS A 172 13.78 -18.41 -10.95
C CYS A 172 12.75 -17.79 -10.01
N TYR A 173 11.46 -17.86 -10.36
CA TYR A 173 10.35 -17.49 -9.49
C TYR A 173 10.35 -18.29 -8.20
N PHE A 174 10.43 -19.61 -8.30
CA PHE A 174 10.50 -20.51 -7.15
C PHE A 174 11.74 -20.24 -6.27
N LEU A 175 12.91 -20.03 -6.89
CA LEU A 175 14.14 -19.67 -6.17
C LEU A 175 14.01 -18.34 -5.43
N TYR A 176 13.44 -17.31 -6.07
CA TYR A 176 13.18 -16.03 -5.40
C TYR A 176 12.18 -16.19 -4.25
N TRP A 177 11.09 -16.94 -4.46
CA TRP A 177 10.11 -17.22 -3.41
C TRP A 177 10.76 -17.92 -2.20
N LEU A 178 11.64 -18.90 -2.44
CA LEU A 178 12.41 -19.59 -1.40
C LEU A 178 13.31 -18.62 -0.60
N ILE A 179 13.96 -17.68 -1.30
CA ILE A 179 14.79 -16.64 -0.67
C ILE A 179 13.91 -15.68 0.14
N GLN A 180 12.78 -15.25 -0.42
CA GLN A 180 11.89 -14.26 0.18
C GLN A 180 11.17 -14.81 1.42
N PHE A 181 10.68 -16.05 1.38
CA PHE A 181 9.75 -16.61 2.36
C PHE A 181 10.25 -16.56 3.81
N PRO A 182 11.52 -16.92 4.14
CA PRO A 182 12.04 -16.81 5.50
C PRO A 182 12.00 -15.38 6.05
N PHE A 183 12.23 -14.35 5.23
CA PHE A 183 12.20 -12.96 5.67
C PHE A 183 10.79 -12.51 6.08
N LEU A 184 9.73 -13.12 5.54
CA LEU A 184 8.35 -12.83 5.93
C LEU A 184 8.03 -13.27 7.37
N LEU A 185 8.80 -14.23 7.89
CA LEU A 185 8.62 -14.80 9.24
C LEU A 185 9.37 -13.99 10.31
N VAL A 186 10.28 -13.12 9.89
CA VAL A 186 11.08 -12.29 10.77
C VAL A 186 10.22 -11.12 11.27
N HIS A 187 10.33 -10.81 12.56
CA HIS A 187 9.61 -9.67 13.12
C HIS A 187 10.13 -8.35 12.50
N PRO A 188 9.25 -7.39 12.14
CA PRO A 188 9.65 -6.15 11.44
C PRO A 188 10.81 -5.40 12.08
N THR A 189 10.91 -5.38 13.42
CA THR A 189 12.01 -4.73 14.16
C THR A 189 13.40 -5.30 13.85
N LYS A 190 13.49 -6.57 13.44
CA LYS A 190 14.77 -7.23 13.09
C LYS A 190 15.12 -7.08 11.60
N ILE A 191 14.19 -6.66 10.75
CA ILE A 191 14.39 -6.52 9.29
C ILE A 191 15.09 -5.18 8.95
N ARG A 192 15.39 -4.33 9.94
CA ARG A 192 16.00 -3.00 9.74
C ARG A 192 17.23 -2.98 8.84
N TYR A 193 18.10 -4.00 8.91
CA TYR A 193 19.32 -4.06 8.10
C TYR A 193 19.04 -4.25 6.61
N LEU A 194 17.98 -5.00 6.27
CA LEU A 194 17.53 -5.16 4.90
C LEU A 194 17.01 -3.84 4.32
N PHE A 195 16.28 -3.06 5.13
CA PHE A 195 15.82 -1.73 4.73
C PHE A 195 16.96 -0.73 4.57
N ILE A 196 17.98 -0.77 5.43
CA ILE A 196 19.19 0.05 5.28
C ILE A 196 19.92 -0.30 3.98
N LEU A 197 20.12 -1.59 3.72
CA LEU A 197 20.76 -2.06 2.49
C LEU A 197 19.98 -1.59 1.24
N LYS A 198 18.65 -1.74 1.25
CA LYS A 198 17.76 -1.24 0.19
C LYS A 198 17.91 0.27 -0.01
N ALA A 199 17.87 1.04 1.07
CA ALA A 199 17.95 2.51 1.02
C ALA A 199 19.26 3.03 0.42
N ILE A 200 20.33 2.24 0.42
CA ILE A 200 21.62 2.60 -0.19
C ILE A 200 21.72 2.06 -1.62
N LEU A 201 21.51 0.75 -1.81
CA LEU A 201 21.76 0.10 -3.10
C LEU A 201 20.79 0.52 -4.20
N THR A 202 19.51 0.68 -3.86
CA THR A 202 18.48 0.92 -4.87
C THR A 202 18.57 2.31 -5.49
N PRO A 203 18.77 3.39 -4.72
CA PRO A 203 19.01 4.71 -5.30
C PRO A 203 20.26 4.80 -6.16
N ILE A 204 21.38 4.20 -5.71
CA ILE A 204 22.63 4.18 -6.46
C ILE A 204 22.41 3.49 -7.82
N CYS A 205 21.74 2.33 -7.82
CA CYS A 205 21.43 1.61 -9.06
C CYS A 205 20.52 2.41 -9.99
N GLY A 206 19.47 3.04 -9.47
CA GLY A 206 18.54 3.85 -10.28
C GLY A 206 19.24 5.05 -10.93
N ILE A 207 20.06 5.77 -10.17
CA ILE A 207 20.85 6.90 -10.66
C ILE A 207 21.90 6.42 -11.68
N ALA A 208 22.57 5.30 -11.43
CA ALA A 208 23.55 4.73 -12.36
C ALA A 208 22.90 4.31 -13.69
N LEU A 209 21.72 3.69 -13.67
CA LEU A 209 20.95 3.36 -14.87
C LEU A 209 20.51 4.61 -15.63
N MET A 210 20.08 5.65 -14.93
CA MET A 210 19.77 6.94 -15.54
C MET A 210 21.03 7.54 -16.19
N ALA A 211 22.16 7.60 -15.48
CA ALA A 211 23.41 8.12 -16.02
C ALA A 211 23.88 7.34 -17.27
N TRP A 212 23.74 6.01 -17.26
CA TRP A 212 23.99 5.16 -18.42
C TRP A 212 23.10 5.54 -19.62
N ALA A 213 21.80 5.74 -19.40
CA ALA A 213 20.84 6.11 -20.44
C ALA A 213 21.16 7.48 -21.06
N PHE A 214 21.57 8.46 -20.24
CA PHE A 214 21.98 9.77 -20.72
C PHE A 214 23.28 9.71 -21.53
N ASN A 215 24.27 8.94 -21.05
CA ASN A 215 25.54 8.78 -21.76
C ASN A 215 25.34 8.12 -23.14
N LYS A 216 24.50 7.09 -23.23
CA LYS A 216 24.26 6.36 -24.48
C LYS A 216 23.48 7.15 -25.53
N THR A 217 22.72 8.17 -25.13
CA THR A 217 21.85 8.95 -26.04
C THR A 217 22.29 10.40 -26.22
N GLY A 218 23.29 10.86 -25.47
CA GLY A 218 23.63 12.29 -25.38
C GLY A 218 22.59 13.12 -24.59
N GLY A 219 21.63 12.48 -23.92
CA GLY A 219 20.67 13.09 -22.99
C GLY A 219 19.52 13.87 -23.63
N GLY A 220 19.82 14.81 -24.54
CA GLY A 220 18.83 15.70 -25.15
C GLY A 220 17.64 15.00 -25.84
N PRO A 221 17.86 13.97 -26.67
CA PRO A 221 16.78 13.30 -27.41
C PRO A 221 15.74 12.60 -26.52
N ILE A 222 16.11 12.21 -25.29
CA ILE A 222 15.20 11.55 -24.33
C ILE A 222 13.99 12.45 -24.00
N PHE A 223 14.20 13.77 -23.94
CA PHE A 223 13.15 14.74 -23.58
C PHE A 223 12.26 15.16 -24.75
N SER A 224 12.66 14.83 -25.97
CA SER A 224 12.01 15.28 -27.20
C SER A 224 11.03 14.26 -27.76
N ASP A 225 10.74 13.19 -27.02
CA ASP A 225 9.85 12.11 -27.43
C ASP A 225 8.38 12.61 -27.56
N PRO A 226 7.87 12.75 -28.80
CA PRO A 226 6.55 13.32 -29.03
C PRO A 226 5.46 12.33 -28.65
N SER A 227 4.31 12.86 -28.20
CA SER A 227 3.12 12.04 -27.98
C SER A 227 2.69 11.39 -29.30
N ARG A 228 2.46 10.07 -29.29
CA ARG A 228 1.87 9.34 -30.42
C ARG A 228 0.35 9.49 -30.48
N LEU A 229 -0.23 10.11 -29.45
CA LEU A 229 -1.66 10.37 -29.31
C LEU A 229 -1.94 11.87 -29.43
N SER A 230 -3.07 12.23 -30.04
CA SER A 230 -3.57 13.60 -30.16
C SER A 230 -5.07 13.70 -29.84
N GLY A 231 -5.56 14.92 -29.63
CA GLY A 231 -6.98 15.19 -29.39
C GLY A 231 -7.57 14.48 -28.16
N SER A 232 -8.80 13.99 -28.29
CA SER A 232 -9.53 13.32 -27.21
C SER A 232 -8.86 12.02 -26.75
N ALA A 233 -8.21 11.29 -27.66
CA ALA A 233 -7.50 10.05 -27.34
C ALA A 233 -6.33 10.31 -26.37
N ALA A 234 -5.56 11.39 -26.59
CA ALA A 234 -4.49 11.78 -25.68
C ALA A 234 -5.02 12.17 -24.30
N ALA A 235 -6.12 12.93 -24.24
CA ALA A 235 -6.73 13.35 -22.97
C ALA A 235 -7.23 12.15 -22.15
N TRP A 236 -7.95 11.21 -22.77
CA TRP A 236 -8.42 10.02 -22.09
C TRP A 236 -7.30 9.07 -21.67
N GLN A 237 -6.23 8.97 -22.48
CA GLN A 237 -5.06 8.20 -22.09
C GLN A 237 -4.32 8.86 -20.92
N TRP A 238 -4.26 10.18 -20.87
CA TRP A 238 -3.69 10.92 -19.75
C TRP A 238 -4.49 10.68 -18.45
N LEU A 239 -5.83 10.69 -18.53
CA LEU A 239 -6.70 10.35 -17.41
C LEU A 239 -6.53 8.89 -16.98
N ALA A 240 -6.44 7.94 -17.92
CA ALA A 240 -6.17 6.54 -17.61
C ALA A 240 -4.81 6.35 -16.91
N GLY A 241 -3.79 7.08 -17.36
CA GLY A 241 -2.48 7.12 -16.71
C GLY A 241 -2.57 7.68 -15.30
N LEU A 242 -3.24 8.82 -15.12
CA LEU A 242 -3.49 9.43 -13.81
C LEU A 242 -4.22 8.45 -12.86
N ASN A 243 -5.26 7.77 -13.34
CA ASN A 243 -6.00 6.75 -12.58
C ASN A 243 -5.11 5.58 -12.18
N SER A 244 -4.18 5.17 -13.04
CA SER A 244 -3.21 4.11 -12.73
C SER A 244 -2.21 4.54 -11.64
N VAL A 245 -1.77 5.80 -11.63
CA VAL A 245 -0.92 6.37 -10.56
C VAL A 245 -1.65 6.33 -9.22
N LEU A 246 -2.89 6.79 -9.21
CA LEU A 246 -3.73 6.78 -8.02
C LEU A 246 -4.01 5.34 -7.55
N GLY A 247 -4.26 4.43 -8.49
CA GLY A 247 -4.52 3.01 -8.24
C GLY A 247 -3.35 2.27 -7.61
N GLN A 248 -2.12 2.53 -8.08
CA GLN A 248 -0.91 1.90 -7.54
C GLN A 248 -0.76 2.10 -6.02
N TRP A 249 -1.15 3.28 -5.53
CA TRP A 249 -0.97 3.69 -4.14
C TRP A 249 -2.28 3.68 -3.32
N SER A 250 -3.39 3.27 -3.93
CA SER A 250 -4.70 3.21 -3.28
C SER A 250 -4.74 2.26 -2.09
N THR A 251 -4.04 1.13 -2.18
CA THR A 251 -3.96 0.15 -1.09
C THR A 251 -3.36 0.78 0.16
N LEU A 252 -2.22 1.46 0.01
CA LEU A 252 -1.57 2.16 1.11
C LEU A 252 -2.39 3.38 1.55
N ALA A 253 -3.06 4.07 0.63
CA ALA A 253 -3.91 5.20 1.00
C ALA A 253 -4.98 4.81 2.03
N VAL A 254 -5.56 3.60 1.94
CA VAL A 254 -6.51 3.12 2.97
C VAL A 254 -5.82 2.62 4.25
N ASN A 255 -4.64 2.00 4.14
CA ASN A 255 -4.05 1.21 5.24
C ASN A 255 -2.73 1.72 5.83
N ILE A 256 -2.27 2.88 5.40
CA ILE A 256 -1.07 3.55 5.94
C ILE A 256 -1.11 3.67 7.48
N GLY A 257 -2.30 3.71 8.07
CA GLY A 257 -2.54 3.63 9.51
C GLY A 257 -1.87 2.44 10.21
N ASP A 258 -1.67 1.33 9.51
CA ASP A 258 -0.99 0.14 10.01
C ASP A 258 0.48 0.40 10.37
N PHE A 259 1.10 1.38 9.71
CA PHE A 259 2.48 1.83 9.98
C PHE A 259 2.48 3.08 10.86
N THR A 260 1.62 4.05 10.56
CA THR A 260 1.65 5.34 11.27
C THR A 260 1.13 5.23 12.69
N ARG A 261 0.44 4.14 13.07
CA ARG A 261 0.10 3.83 14.48
C ARG A 261 1.32 3.73 15.40
N TYR A 262 2.52 3.49 14.86
CA TYR A 262 3.77 3.48 15.62
C TYR A 262 4.42 4.87 15.75
N ALA A 263 3.82 5.92 15.20
CA ALA A 263 4.30 7.30 15.35
C ALA A 263 4.05 7.84 16.76
N ARG A 264 4.85 8.82 17.18
CA ARG A 264 4.66 9.54 18.45
C ARG A 264 3.41 10.40 18.47
N GLY A 265 2.96 10.84 17.30
CA GLY A 265 1.72 11.59 17.18
C GLY A 265 1.42 12.03 15.75
N PRO A 266 0.29 12.74 15.57
CA PRO A 266 -0.23 13.03 14.23
C PRO A 266 0.59 14.04 13.43
N ARG A 267 1.33 14.93 14.12
CA ARG A 267 2.17 15.95 13.47
C ARG A 267 3.30 15.35 12.63
N GLU A 268 3.73 14.13 12.96
CA GLU A 268 4.78 13.41 12.23
C GLU A 268 4.35 13.09 10.78
N GLN A 269 3.04 13.13 10.49
CA GLN A 269 2.48 12.80 9.18
C GLN A 269 2.45 13.99 8.21
N TYR A 270 2.66 15.22 8.68
CA TYR A 270 2.58 16.43 7.85
C TYR A 270 3.69 16.53 6.80
N VAL A 271 4.70 15.66 6.88
CA VAL A 271 5.75 15.56 5.87
C VAL A 271 5.30 14.80 4.61
N GLN A 272 4.28 13.95 4.73
CA GLN A 272 3.81 13.07 3.65
C GLN A 272 3.34 13.81 2.37
N PRO A 273 2.55 14.90 2.46
CA PRO A 273 2.12 15.66 1.28
C PRO A 273 3.26 16.25 0.45
N PHE A 274 4.45 16.38 1.06
CA PHE A 274 5.63 16.91 0.37
C PHE A 274 6.52 15.79 -0.15
N ILE A 275 6.86 14.80 0.68
CA ILE A 275 7.80 13.75 0.29
C ILE A 275 7.23 12.79 -0.76
N ILE A 276 5.93 12.47 -0.70
CA ILE A 276 5.31 11.55 -1.66
C ILE A 276 5.39 12.13 -3.09
N PRO A 277 4.87 13.33 -3.38
CA PRO A 277 5.01 13.91 -4.73
C PRO A 277 6.46 14.01 -5.20
N VAL A 278 7.38 14.45 -4.33
CA VAL A 278 8.78 14.66 -4.71
C VAL A 278 9.50 13.35 -5.01
N ALA A 279 9.46 12.38 -4.08
CA ALA A 279 10.23 11.13 -4.21
C ALA A 279 9.71 10.26 -5.36
N PHE A 280 8.40 10.09 -5.47
CA PHE A 280 7.81 9.24 -6.50
C PHE A 280 7.90 9.86 -7.90
N THR A 281 7.80 11.19 -8.01
CA THR A 281 8.03 11.87 -9.30
C THR A 281 9.48 11.72 -9.74
N PHE A 282 10.45 11.85 -8.82
CA PHE A 282 11.86 11.70 -9.16
C PHE A 282 12.17 10.30 -9.71
N ILE A 283 11.59 9.25 -9.11
CA ILE A 283 11.81 7.87 -9.56
C ILE A 283 11.08 7.56 -10.85
N SER A 284 9.88 8.12 -11.00
CA SER A 284 9.15 8.06 -12.26
C SER A 284 9.92 8.75 -13.39
N PHE A 285 10.57 9.87 -13.11
CA PHE A 285 11.44 10.57 -14.05
C PHE A 285 12.63 9.70 -14.48
N MET A 286 13.27 8.99 -13.53
CA MET A 286 14.32 8.01 -13.88
C MET A 286 13.77 6.93 -14.81
N GLY A 287 12.60 6.37 -14.50
CA GLY A 287 11.99 5.32 -15.32
C GLY A 287 11.63 5.75 -16.73
N ILE A 288 10.98 6.89 -16.85
CA ILE A 288 10.67 7.54 -18.12
C ILE A 288 11.94 7.81 -18.92
N SER A 289 12.97 8.39 -18.30
CA SER A 289 14.22 8.74 -19.00
C SER A 289 14.93 7.52 -19.57
N VAL A 290 15.01 6.45 -18.78
CA VAL A 290 15.63 5.18 -19.20
C VAL A 290 14.79 4.49 -20.29
N THR A 291 13.47 4.60 -20.23
CA THR A 291 12.56 4.00 -21.23
C THR A 291 12.62 4.74 -22.55
N SER A 292 12.61 6.07 -22.54
CA SER A 292 12.80 6.87 -23.76
C SER A 292 14.20 6.65 -24.35
N ALA A 293 15.24 6.46 -23.54
CA ALA A 293 16.56 6.07 -24.03
C ALA A 293 16.55 4.69 -24.71
N SER A 294 15.78 3.73 -24.20
CA SER A 294 15.67 2.41 -24.80
C SER A 294 15.12 2.45 -26.23
N LYS A 295 14.19 3.38 -26.51
CA LYS A 295 13.66 3.61 -27.87
C LYS A 295 14.74 4.08 -28.83
N ILE A 296 15.61 4.98 -28.38
CA ILE A 296 16.71 5.53 -29.19
C ILE A 296 17.79 4.48 -29.43
N ILE A 297 18.13 3.68 -28.41
CA ILE A 297 19.23 2.71 -28.47
C ILE A 297 18.82 1.42 -29.19
N TYR A 298 17.63 0.91 -28.89
CA TYR A 298 17.17 -0.43 -29.30
C TYR A 298 15.96 -0.41 -30.24
N GLY A 299 15.41 0.76 -30.55
CA GLY A 299 14.27 0.89 -31.47
C GLY A 299 12.90 0.61 -30.86
N ASP A 300 12.81 0.25 -29.56
CA ASP A 300 11.53 -0.03 -28.89
C ASP A 300 11.51 0.44 -27.42
N TYR A 301 10.30 0.60 -26.85
CA TYR A 301 10.10 1.06 -25.47
C TYR A 301 10.11 -0.11 -24.49
N TYR A 302 11.25 -0.34 -23.86
CA TYR A 302 11.39 -1.32 -22.79
C TYR A 302 10.93 -0.73 -21.46
N TRP A 303 9.63 -0.88 -21.19
CA TRP A 303 8.97 -0.32 -20.01
C TRP A 303 9.36 -1.01 -18.69
N ASP A 304 9.71 -2.29 -18.78
CA ASP A 304 10.24 -3.06 -17.65
C ASP A 304 11.78 -2.93 -17.63
N PRO A 305 12.37 -2.36 -16.57
CA PRO A 305 13.83 -2.22 -16.49
C PRO A 305 14.56 -3.57 -16.54
N LEU A 306 13.90 -4.67 -16.15
CA LEU A 306 14.48 -6.01 -16.26
C LEU A 306 14.57 -6.49 -17.71
N GLN A 307 13.63 -6.09 -18.57
CA GLN A 307 13.70 -6.38 -20.01
C GLN A 307 14.82 -5.57 -20.67
N LEU A 308 15.03 -4.33 -20.23
CA LEU A 308 16.10 -3.48 -20.73
C LEU A 308 17.49 -4.05 -20.43
N ILE A 309 17.78 -4.36 -19.15
CA ILE A 309 19.09 -4.93 -18.78
C ILE A 309 19.30 -6.31 -19.40
N ALA A 310 18.21 -6.98 -19.82
CA ALA A 310 18.30 -8.27 -20.46
C ALA A 310 18.90 -8.21 -21.88
N LEU A 311 18.87 -7.03 -22.52
CA LEU A 311 19.44 -6.74 -23.85
C LEU A 311 20.93 -6.44 -23.82
N TRP A 312 21.50 -6.19 -22.64
CA TRP A 312 22.94 -5.97 -22.53
C TRP A 312 23.70 -7.21 -22.97
N GLY A 313 24.84 -6.98 -23.64
CA GLY A 313 25.64 -8.03 -24.22
C GLY A 313 26.30 -8.96 -23.20
N ASN A 314 27.14 -9.86 -23.70
CA ASN A 314 27.81 -10.88 -22.90
C ASN A 314 29.28 -10.53 -22.57
N SER A 315 29.73 -9.30 -22.82
CA SER A 315 31.07 -8.89 -22.37
C SER A 315 31.17 -8.95 -20.83
N PRO A 316 32.36 -9.15 -20.24
CA PRO A 316 32.52 -9.23 -18.80
C PRO A 316 31.93 -8.01 -18.05
N GLY A 317 32.10 -6.80 -18.60
CA GLY A 317 31.56 -5.57 -18.02
C GLY A 317 30.03 -5.50 -18.08
N GLU A 318 29.43 -5.85 -19.22
CA GLU A 318 27.96 -5.86 -19.37
C GLU A 318 27.29 -6.91 -18.50
N ARG A 319 27.91 -8.09 -18.38
CA ARG A 319 27.44 -9.15 -17.48
C ARG A 319 27.50 -8.71 -16.03
N ALA A 320 28.60 -8.08 -15.60
CA ALA A 320 28.71 -7.51 -14.27
C ALA A 320 27.64 -6.44 -14.01
N ALA A 321 27.43 -5.53 -14.96
CA ALA A 321 26.39 -4.50 -14.86
C ALA A 321 24.99 -5.13 -14.71
N ARG A 322 24.65 -6.11 -15.57
CA ARG A 322 23.36 -6.84 -15.51
C ARG A 322 23.15 -7.48 -14.16
N PHE A 323 24.17 -8.18 -13.64
CA PHE A 323 24.11 -8.83 -12.34
C PHE A 323 23.84 -7.83 -11.22
N TRP A 324 24.62 -6.75 -11.14
CA TRP A 324 24.49 -5.77 -10.05
C TRP A 324 23.18 -4.99 -10.12
N CYS A 325 22.69 -4.68 -11.32
CA CYS A 325 21.37 -4.06 -11.48
C CYS A 325 20.25 -5.00 -11.02
N ALA A 326 20.26 -6.25 -11.49
CA ALA A 326 19.27 -7.24 -11.09
C ALA A 326 19.34 -7.57 -9.58
N PHE A 327 20.54 -7.61 -8.99
CA PHE A 327 20.73 -7.77 -7.55
C PHE A 327 20.12 -6.61 -6.76
N SER A 328 20.37 -5.37 -7.17
CA SER A 328 19.77 -4.19 -6.54
C SER A 328 18.24 -4.21 -6.61
N PHE A 329 17.68 -4.58 -7.77
CA PHE A 329 16.23 -4.74 -7.93
C PHE A 329 15.67 -5.91 -7.12
N THR A 330 16.43 -6.99 -6.90
CA THR A 330 16.05 -8.10 -6.00
C THR A 330 15.86 -7.58 -4.57
N ILE A 331 16.81 -6.80 -4.06
CA ILE A 331 16.74 -6.20 -2.71
C ILE A 331 15.60 -5.19 -2.62
N ALA A 332 15.42 -4.34 -3.64
CA ALA A 332 14.35 -3.37 -3.73
C ALA A 332 12.97 -4.04 -3.64
N THR A 333 12.79 -5.09 -4.43
CA THR A 333 11.54 -5.86 -4.51
C THR A 333 11.28 -6.60 -3.20
N LEU A 334 12.30 -7.23 -2.62
CA LEU A 334 12.17 -7.95 -1.35
C LEU A 334 11.73 -7.03 -0.20
N GLY A 335 12.42 -5.90 -0.02
CA GLY A 335 12.10 -4.96 1.05
C GLY A 335 10.73 -4.31 0.88
N THR A 336 10.36 -3.94 -0.35
CA THR A 336 9.04 -3.37 -0.65
C THR A 336 7.93 -4.39 -0.42
N ASN A 337 8.14 -5.65 -0.81
CA ASN A 337 7.11 -6.67 -0.69
C ASN A 337 6.83 -7.04 0.78
N ILE A 338 7.88 -7.04 1.63
CA ILE A 338 7.73 -7.20 3.08
C ILE A 338 6.97 -6.02 3.69
N ALA A 339 7.44 -4.80 3.39
CA ALA A 339 6.88 -3.59 4.00
C ALA A 339 5.44 -3.34 3.56
N ALA A 340 5.19 -3.22 2.26
CA ALA A 340 3.91 -2.73 1.76
C ALA A 340 2.82 -3.82 1.72
N ASN A 341 3.18 -5.07 1.42
CA ASN A 341 2.21 -6.10 1.08
C ASN A 341 2.02 -7.14 2.19
N SER A 342 3.11 -7.80 2.65
CA SER A 342 2.95 -8.94 3.55
C SER A 342 2.46 -8.54 4.95
N ILE A 343 3.04 -7.47 5.54
CA ILE A 343 2.64 -7.00 6.88
C ILE A 343 1.19 -6.53 6.86
N SER A 344 0.84 -5.74 5.85
CA SER A 344 -0.50 -5.23 5.65
C SER A 344 -1.52 -6.37 5.47
N ALA A 345 -1.23 -7.35 4.61
CA ALA A 345 -2.08 -8.53 4.44
C ALA A 345 -2.20 -9.33 5.74
N GLY A 346 -1.11 -9.40 6.52
CA GLY A 346 -1.08 -9.98 7.84
C GLY A 346 -2.09 -9.36 8.81
N ASN A 347 -2.19 -8.02 8.83
CA ASN A 347 -3.17 -7.30 9.65
C ASN A 347 -4.61 -7.60 9.20
N ASP A 348 -4.90 -7.63 7.90
CA ASP A 348 -6.25 -7.92 7.42
C ASP A 348 -6.66 -9.35 7.72
N PHE A 349 -5.81 -10.32 7.39
CA PHE A 349 -6.08 -11.73 7.66
C PHE A 349 -6.30 -11.96 9.16
N ASN A 350 -5.50 -11.30 9.99
CA ASN A 350 -5.72 -11.29 11.42
C ASN A 350 -7.12 -10.77 11.77
N ALA A 351 -7.55 -9.65 11.20
CA ALA A 351 -8.90 -9.11 11.44
C ALA A 351 -10.04 -10.01 10.95
N LEU A 352 -9.83 -10.82 9.90
CA LEU A 352 -10.81 -11.77 9.38
C LEU A 352 -11.00 -12.98 10.32
N LEU A 353 -9.91 -13.55 10.83
CA LEU A 353 -9.93 -14.76 11.66
C LEU A 353 -8.99 -14.63 12.87
N PRO A 354 -9.25 -13.69 13.81
CA PRO A 354 -8.30 -13.30 14.87
C PRO A 354 -7.99 -14.42 15.88
N ARG A 355 -8.89 -15.41 15.97
CA ARG A 355 -8.69 -16.63 16.78
C ARG A 355 -7.56 -17.52 16.26
N TYR A 356 -7.29 -17.48 14.96
CA TYR A 356 -6.40 -18.42 14.27
C TYR A 356 -5.21 -17.74 13.61
N LEU A 357 -5.35 -16.48 13.22
CA LEU A 357 -4.37 -15.75 12.44
C LEU A 357 -3.76 -14.64 13.29
N ASN A 358 -2.44 -14.54 13.23
CA ASN A 358 -1.66 -13.40 13.70
C ASN A 358 -0.93 -12.83 12.48
N ILE A 359 -0.20 -11.71 12.65
CA ILE A 359 0.48 -11.06 11.51
C ILE A 359 1.39 -12.06 10.77
N ARG A 360 2.12 -12.92 11.50
CA ARG A 360 3.03 -13.92 10.89
C ARG A 360 2.29 -14.97 10.07
N ARG A 361 1.22 -15.56 10.62
CA ARG A 361 0.39 -16.56 9.91
C ARG A 361 -0.33 -15.94 8.72
N GLY A 362 -0.79 -14.70 8.85
CA GLY A 362 -1.36 -13.93 7.74
C GLY A 362 -0.35 -13.65 6.62
N SER A 363 0.91 -13.31 6.95
CA SER A 363 1.98 -13.18 5.96
C SER A 363 2.25 -14.49 5.20
N ILE A 364 2.16 -15.65 5.87
CA ILE A 364 2.29 -16.96 5.19
C ILE A 364 1.15 -17.18 4.20
N LEU A 365 -0.09 -16.89 4.60
CA LEU A 365 -1.24 -17.00 3.69
C LEU A 365 -1.10 -16.05 2.49
N CYS A 366 -0.65 -14.82 2.71
CA CYS A 366 -0.34 -13.88 1.64
C CYS A 366 0.72 -14.45 0.68
N ALA A 367 1.78 -15.05 1.20
CA ALA A 367 2.86 -15.63 0.40
C ALA A 367 2.42 -16.81 -0.47
N ILE A 368 1.44 -17.60 0.00
CA ILE A 368 0.90 -18.75 -0.72
C ILE A 368 -0.18 -18.30 -1.71
N ILE A 369 -1.17 -17.54 -1.26
CA ILE A 369 -2.29 -17.08 -2.09
C ILE A 369 -1.76 -16.11 -3.15
N GLY A 370 -1.09 -15.05 -2.73
CA GLY A 370 -0.51 -14.06 -3.63
C GLY A 370 0.61 -14.62 -4.51
N GLY A 371 1.47 -15.45 -3.93
CA GLY A 371 2.62 -16.01 -4.64
C GLY A 371 2.29 -17.13 -5.62
N TRP A 372 1.23 -17.91 -5.42
CA TRP A 372 0.99 -19.09 -6.27
C TRP A 372 -0.43 -19.17 -6.83
N VAL A 373 -1.45 -18.88 -6.02
CA VAL A 373 -2.86 -19.06 -6.42
C VAL A 373 -3.29 -18.02 -7.44
N LEU A 374 -2.82 -16.78 -7.32
CA LEU A 374 -3.27 -15.66 -8.17
C LEU A 374 -2.58 -15.58 -9.55
N VAL A 375 -1.59 -16.44 -9.82
CA VAL A 375 -0.89 -16.52 -11.13
C VAL A 375 -0.38 -15.14 -11.62
N PRO A 376 0.41 -14.41 -10.81
CA PRO A 376 0.67 -12.98 -10.99
C PRO A 376 1.45 -12.61 -12.27
N TRP A 377 2.17 -13.55 -12.88
CA TRP A 377 2.97 -13.29 -14.08
C TRP A 377 2.15 -12.91 -15.32
N TYR A 378 0.85 -13.22 -15.35
CA TYR A 378 -0.05 -12.76 -16.41
C TYR A 378 -0.22 -11.23 -16.43
N ILE A 379 -0.14 -10.59 -15.26
CA ILE A 379 -0.33 -9.15 -15.12
C ILE A 379 0.88 -8.41 -15.70
N LEU A 380 2.09 -8.90 -15.46
CA LEU A 380 3.34 -8.31 -15.96
C LEU A 380 3.67 -8.69 -17.42
N ALA A 381 2.80 -9.44 -18.10
CA ALA A 381 3.04 -9.85 -19.47
C ALA A 381 3.08 -8.67 -20.48
N SER A 382 2.46 -7.53 -20.16
CA SER A 382 2.48 -6.34 -21.02
C SER A 382 2.15 -5.05 -20.25
N ALA A 383 2.61 -3.89 -20.74
CA ALA A 383 2.31 -2.59 -20.16
C ALA A 383 0.79 -2.29 -20.06
N PRO A 384 -0.05 -2.56 -21.08
CA PRO A 384 -1.50 -2.34 -20.96
C PRO A 384 -2.16 -3.20 -19.88
N ARG A 385 -1.77 -4.47 -19.73
CA ARG A 385 -2.30 -5.34 -18.66
C ARG A 385 -1.91 -4.85 -17.27
N PHE A 386 -0.66 -4.40 -17.11
CA PHE A 386 -0.19 -3.82 -15.85
C PHE A 386 -0.94 -2.54 -15.48
N LEU A 387 -1.12 -1.62 -16.44
CA LEU A 387 -1.91 -0.39 -16.24
C LEU A 387 -3.39 -0.69 -15.97
N GLY A 388 -3.99 -1.63 -16.71
CA GLY A 388 -5.37 -2.07 -16.49
C GLY A 388 -5.59 -2.65 -15.10
N PHE A 389 -4.68 -3.52 -14.63
CA PHE A 389 -4.66 -4.02 -13.27
C PHE A 389 -4.56 -2.88 -12.24
N ALA A 390 -3.61 -1.95 -12.40
CA ALA A 390 -3.40 -0.85 -11.47
C ALA A 390 -4.64 0.07 -11.38
N GLY A 391 -5.27 0.37 -12.53
CA GLY A 391 -6.51 1.14 -12.60
C GLY A 391 -7.73 0.36 -12.07
N GLY A 392 -7.75 -0.96 -12.20
CA GLY A 392 -8.88 -1.84 -11.90
C GLY A 392 -9.45 -1.67 -10.51
N TYR A 393 -8.59 -1.67 -9.50
CA TYR A 393 -9.01 -1.70 -8.10
C TYR A 393 -9.36 -0.33 -7.52
N THR A 394 -9.06 0.74 -8.25
CA THR A 394 -9.47 2.10 -7.88
C THR A 394 -10.99 2.18 -7.66
N VAL A 395 -11.75 1.35 -8.40
CA VAL A 395 -13.21 1.23 -8.33
C VAL A 395 -13.69 0.92 -6.91
N PHE A 396 -12.93 0.16 -6.12
CA PHE A 396 -13.32 -0.22 -4.76
C PHE A 396 -12.57 0.58 -3.70
N LEU A 397 -11.26 0.75 -3.85
CA LEU A 397 -10.45 1.37 -2.81
C LEU A 397 -10.63 2.88 -2.70
N ALA A 398 -10.88 3.58 -3.81
CA ALA A 398 -11.11 5.01 -3.76
C ALA A 398 -12.41 5.36 -3.00
N PRO A 399 -13.55 4.68 -3.25
CA PRO A 399 -14.74 4.78 -2.41
C PRO A 399 -14.50 4.47 -0.94
N ILE A 400 -13.76 3.38 -0.63
CA ILE A 400 -13.44 3.03 0.76
C ILE A 400 -12.69 4.17 1.45
N ALA A 401 -11.67 4.71 0.78
CA ALA A 401 -10.91 5.82 1.30
C ALA A 401 -11.77 7.07 1.50
N GLY A 402 -12.69 7.36 0.56
CA GLY A 402 -13.62 8.48 0.64
C GLY A 402 -14.56 8.39 1.85
N VAL A 403 -15.16 7.21 2.09
CA VAL A 403 -16.01 6.98 3.29
C VAL A 403 -15.21 7.24 4.56
N MET A 404 -14.04 6.63 4.70
CA MET A 404 -13.23 6.72 5.93
C MET A 404 -12.76 8.15 6.20
N THR A 405 -12.32 8.86 5.15
CA THR A 405 -11.92 10.26 5.27
C THR A 405 -13.11 11.13 5.69
N SER A 406 -14.25 11.00 5.00
CA SER A 406 -15.44 11.79 5.31
C SER A 406 -15.98 11.49 6.71
N ASP A 407 -16.01 10.22 7.10
CA ASP A 407 -16.52 9.80 8.39
C ASP A 407 -15.72 10.41 9.54
N PHE A 408 -14.40 10.28 9.49
CA PHE A 408 -13.55 10.77 10.55
C PHE A 408 -13.52 12.30 10.61
N PHE A 409 -13.27 12.98 9.49
CA PHE A 409 -13.00 14.42 9.51
C PHE A 409 -14.26 15.28 9.41
N LEU A 410 -15.26 14.88 8.62
CA LEU A 410 -16.43 15.71 8.34
C LEU A 410 -17.62 15.36 9.24
N VAL A 411 -17.93 14.07 9.39
CA VAL A 411 -19.10 13.61 10.16
C VAL A 411 -18.79 13.61 11.65
N LYS A 412 -17.79 12.83 12.07
CA LYS A 412 -17.42 12.66 13.49
C LYS A 412 -16.44 13.73 14.00
N LYS A 413 -15.92 14.60 13.12
CA LYS A 413 -15.01 15.73 13.46
C LYS A 413 -13.81 15.31 14.33
N GLY A 414 -13.29 14.12 14.07
CA GLY A 414 -12.16 13.51 14.74
C GLY A 414 -12.43 12.96 16.14
N LYS A 415 -13.72 12.78 16.51
CA LYS A 415 -14.19 12.30 17.81
C LYS A 415 -14.76 10.89 17.68
N VAL A 416 -14.02 9.91 18.19
CA VAL A 416 -14.37 8.48 18.09
C VAL A 416 -14.07 7.77 19.41
N SER A 417 -14.82 6.71 19.70
CA SER A 417 -14.46 5.76 20.77
C SER A 417 -13.60 4.64 20.20
N VAL A 418 -12.39 4.46 20.73
CA VAL A 418 -11.49 3.35 20.37
C VAL A 418 -12.01 2.02 20.93
N PRO A 419 -12.39 1.89 22.22
CA PRO A 419 -12.90 0.63 22.78
C PRO A 419 -14.14 0.10 22.04
N ALA A 420 -15.05 1.00 21.63
CA ALA A 420 -16.25 0.62 20.90
C ALA A 420 -15.96 -0.10 19.57
N MET A 421 -14.82 0.16 18.91
CA MET A 421 -14.45 -0.53 17.65
C MET A 421 -14.10 -2.01 17.84
N TYR A 422 -13.93 -2.48 19.07
CA TYR A 422 -13.61 -3.88 19.38
C TYR A 422 -14.83 -4.71 19.79
N ARG A 423 -16.00 -4.07 19.94
CA ARG A 423 -17.23 -4.69 20.46
C ARG A 423 -18.31 -4.73 19.37
N PRO A 424 -18.85 -5.92 19.00
CA PRO A 424 -19.86 -6.05 17.96
C PRO A 424 -21.18 -5.31 18.22
N HIS A 425 -21.51 -5.08 19.49
CA HIS A 425 -22.78 -4.47 19.92
C HIS A 425 -22.60 -3.07 20.52
N SER A 426 -21.59 -2.31 20.07
CA SER A 426 -21.33 -0.94 20.52
C SER A 426 -22.07 0.12 19.70
N ILE A 427 -21.75 1.39 19.91
CA ILE A 427 -22.21 2.54 19.11
C ILE A 427 -21.91 2.42 17.60
N TYR A 428 -20.97 1.55 17.20
CA TYR A 428 -20.70 1.28 15.77
C TYR A 428 -21.43 0.04 15.23
N ARG A 429 -22.46 -0.42 15.95
CA ARG A 429 -23.37 -1.44 15.45
C ARG A 429 -24.24 -0.88 14.32
N TYR A 430 -24.64 0.39 14.35
CA TYR A 430 -25.59 0.95 13.37
C TYR A 430 -26.81 0.02 13.18
N TRP A 431 -27.27 -0.16 11.93
CA TRP A 431 -28.33 -1.09 11.60
C TRP A 431 -27.78 -2.52 11.49
N ASN A 432 -27.82 -3.26 12.61
CA ASN A 432 -27.41 -4.69 12.69
C ASN A 432 -25.97 -4.99 12.21
N GLY A 433 -25.05 -4.06 12.46
CA GLY A 433 -23.63 -4.11 12.10
C GLY A 433 -23.31 -3.50 10.74
N ILE A 434 -24.29 -2.86 10.09
CA ILE A 434 -24.15 -2.20 8.79
C ILE A 434 -24.47 -0.71 8.94
N ASN A 435 -23.50 0.14 8.59
CA ASN A 435 -23.78 1.54 8.32
C ASN A 435 -24.39 1.66 6.92
N TRP A 436 -25.71 1.76 6.83
CA TRP A 436 -26.41 1.85 5.55
C TRP A 436 -26.00 3.09 4.73
N ARG A 437 -25.56 4.19 5.39
CA ARG A 437 -25.04 5.38 4.72
C ARG A 437 -23.74 5.07 3.98
N ALA A 438 -22.85 4.29 4.61
CA ALA A 438 -21.62 3.80 3.98
C ALA A 438 -21.94 2.85 2.82
N LEU A 439 -22.88 1.92 3.01
CA LEU A 439 -23.29 0.99 1.95
C LEU A 439 -23.82 1.72 0.72
N LEU A 440 -24.74 2.68 0.91
CA LEU A 440 -25.31 3.44 -0.20
C LEU A 440 -24.24 4.31 -0.89
N ALA A 441 -23.37 4.98 -0.12
CA ALA A 441 -22.26 5.74 -0.68
C ALA A 441 -21.34 4.85 -1.53
N MET A 442 -21.00 3.66 -1.04
CA MET A 442 -20.21 2.68 -1.79
C MET A 442 -20.89 2.23 -3.08
N LEU A 443 -22.20 2.00 -3.06
CA LEU A 443 -22.95 1.65 -4.27
C LEU A 443 -22.89 2.78 -5.31
N VAL A 444 -23.09 4.03 -4.88
CA VAL A 444 -23.01 5.20 -5.76
C VAL A 444 -21.60 5.40 -6.32
N GLY A 445 -20.56 5.14 -5.53
CA GLY A 445 -19.16 5.26 -5.99
C GLY A 445 -18.68 4.12 -6.90
N CYS A 446 -19.05 2.87 -6.59
CA CYS A 446 -18.55 1.69 -7.27
C CYS A 446 -19.35 1.34 -8.54
N VAL A 447 -20.69 1.36 -8.47
CA VAL A 447 -21.56 0.80 -9.52
C VAL A 447 -21.36 1.49 -10.87
N PRO A 448 -21.26 2.83 -10.97
CA PRO A 448 -21.03 3.49 -12.26
C PRO A 448 -19.69 3.14 -12.92
N CYS A 449 -18.67 2.84 -12.12
CA CYS A 449 -17.33 2.49 -12.60
C CYS A 449 -17.20 0.99 -12.95
N PHE A 450 -18.10 0.15 -12.41
CA PHE A 450 -18.00 -1.31 -12.51
C PHE A 450 -18.07 -1.85 -13.96
N PRO A 451 -18.95 -1.34 -14.86
CA PRO A 451 -18.97 -1.78 -16.26
C PRO A 451 -17.64 -1.55 -16.99
N GLY A 452 -16.95 -0.44 -16.71
CA GLY A 452 -15.66 -0.15 -17.33
C GLY A 452 -14.52 -1.02 -16.78
N PHE A 453 -14.60 -1.42 -15.50
CA PHE A 453 -13.73 -2.46 -14.94
C PHE A 453 -13.93 -3.81 -15.64
N LEU A 454 -15.19 -4.21 -15.89
CA LEU A 454 -15.48 -5.44 -16.64
C LEU A 454 -14.96 -5.37 -18.08
N HIS A 455 -15.13 -4.24 -18.75
CA HIS A 455 -14.57 -3.99 -20.09
C HIS A 455 -13.04 -4.12 -20.12
N ASN A 456 -12.35 -3.71 -19.05
CA ASN A 456 -10.90 -3.83 -18.95
C ASN A 456 -10.42 -5.30 -18.91
N ILE A 457 -11.24 -6.20 -18.37
CA ILE A 457 -10.95 -7.64 -18.29
C ILE A 457 -11.41 -8.35 -19.55
N GLU A 458 -12.64 -8.07 -19.99
CA GLU A 458 -13.28 -8.66 -21.16
C GLU A 458 -13.79 -7.53 -22.07
N PRO A 459 -13.01 -7.19 -23.12
CA PRO A 459 -13.33 -6.08 -24.03
C PRO A 459 -14.70 -6.21 -24.72
N SER A 460 -15.30 -7.41 -24.76
CA SER A 460 -16.65 -7.60 -25.30
C SER A 460 -17.76 -6.97 -24.46
N ILE A 461 -17.48 -6.56 -23.21
CA ILE A 461 -18.48 -6.00 -22.28
C ILE A 461 -18.51 -4.47 -22.40
N GLY A 462 -19.66 -3.89 -22.74
CA GLY A 462 -19.88 -2.44 -22.74
C GLY A 462 -19.35 -1.72 -24.00
N GLY A 463 -19.24 -0.39 -23.92
CA GLY A 463 -18.74 0.47 -25.01
C GLY A 463 -17.87 1.62 -24.50
N GLN A 464 -17.42 2.52 -25.39
CA GLN A 464 -16.45 3.57 -25.02
C GLN A 464 -16.84 4.42 -23.80
N GLY A 465 -18.13 4.69 -23.59
CA GLY A 465 -18.61 5.46 -22.45
C GLY A 465 -18.25 4.85 -21.09
N VAL A 466 -18.26 3.51 -20.97
CA VAL A 466 -17.90 2.85 -19.70
C VAL A 466 -16.39 2.90 -19.45
N THR A 467 -15.59 2.89 -20.52
CA THR A 467 -14.13 3.05 -20.44
C THR A 467 -13.74 4.44 -19.94
N TYR A 468 -14.46 5.48 -20.35
CA TYR A 468 -14.26 6.83 -19.85
C TYR A 468 -14.53 6.95 -18.35
N MET A 469 -15.59 6.32 -17.87
CA MET A 469 -15.89 6.29 -16.45
C MET A 469 -14.79 5.56 -15.64
N PHE A 470 -14.28 4.46 -16.18
CA PHE A 470 -13.15 3.73 -15.59
C PHE A 470 -11.85 4.53 -15.60
N ASN A 471 -11.59 5.34 -16.62
CA ASN A 471 -10.39 6.17 -16.68
C ASN A 471 -10.36 7.29 -15.63
N ILE A 472 -11.47 7.58 -14.95
CA ILE A 472 -11.56 8.57 -13.86
C ILE A 472 -12.05 7.95 -12.55
N SER A 473 -12.11 6.62 -12.47
CA SER A 473 -12.79 5.90 -11.40
C SER A 473 -12.24 6.20 -10.00
N TRP A 474 -10.94 6.49 -9.87
CA TRP A 474 -10.38 6.86 -8.58
C TRP A 474 -10.90 8.21 -8.10
N LEU A 475 -10.80 9.25 -8.93
CA LEU A 475 -11.23 10.61 -8.55
C LEU A 475 -12.74 10.63 -8.30
N TYR A 476 -13.52 10.04 -9.21
CA TYR A 476 -14.95 9.88 -9.04
C TYR A 476 -15.26 9.11 -7.75
N GLY A 477 -14.69 7.92 -7.60
CA GLY A 477 -14.94 7.03 -6.48
C GLY A 477 -14.62 7.67 -5.14
N TYR A 478 -13.49 8.37 -5.02
CA TYR A 478 -13.13 9.05 -3.79
C TYR A 478 -14.06 10.22 -3.46
N PHE A 479 -14.20 11.19 -4.37
CA PHE A 479 -14.92 12.44 -4.07
C PHE A 479 -16.43 12.25 -3.98
N ILE A 480 -17.03 11.45 -4.88
CA ILE A 480 -18.48 11.21 -4.87
C ILE A 480 -18.87 10.37 -3.67
N THR A 481 -18.12 9.32 -3.35
CA THR A 481 -18.44 8.49 -2.18
C THR A 481 -18.28 9.29 -0.88
N ALA A 482 -17.22 10.10 -0.76
CA ALA A 482 -17.06 10.98 0.39
C ALA A 482 -18.22 11.97 0.52
N GLY A 483 -18.60 12.64 -0.58
CA GLY A 483 -19.70 13.61 -0.60
C GLY A 483 -21.07 12.99 -0.28
N VAL A 484 -21.38 11.83 -0.86
CA VAL A 484 -22.63 11.09 -0.61
C VAL A 484 -22.68 10.62 0.84
N TYR A 485 -21.58 10.05 1.36
CA TYR A 485 -21.52 9.62 2.75
C TYR A 485 -21.74 10.78 3.73
N TRP A 486 -21.06 11.91 3.49
CA TRP A 486 -21.22 13.13 4.27
C TRP A 486 -22.67 13.64 4.23
N LEU A 487 -23.26 13.76 3.04
CA LEU A 487 -24.63 14.24 2.86
C LEU A 487 -25.64 13.33 3.56
N LEU A 488 -25.54 12.01 3.38
CA LEU A 488 -26.43 11.06 4.05
C LEU A 488 -26.29 11.11 5.57
N SER A 489 -25.07 11.26 6.07
CA SER A 489 -24.81 11.37 7.51
C SER A 489 -25.22 12.72 8.09
N PHE A 490 -25.29 13.77 7.27
CA PHE A 490 -25.82 15.07 7.66
C PHE A 490 -27.35 15.09 7.72
N VAL A 491 -28.02 14.54 6.69
CA VAL A 491 -29.48 14.49 6.60
C VAL A 491 -30.08 13.45 7.55
N PHE A 492 -29.42 12.29 7.69
CA PHE A 492 -29.86 11.18 8.55
C PHE A 492 -28.77 10.80 9.56
N PRO A 493 -28.46 11.68 10.53
CA PRO A 493 -27.37 11.48 11.46
C PRO A 493 -27.59 10.29 12.38
N ASP A 494 -26.50 9.60 12.68
CA ASP A 494 -26.46 8.52 13.66
C ASP A 494 -26.01 9.07 15.02
N ARG A 495 -26.96 9.52 15.83
CA ARG A 495 -26.67 10.29 17.04
C ARG A 495 -25.80 9.53 18.03
N ASP A 496 -25.97 8.20 18.14
CA ASP A 496 -25.21 7.36 19.07
C ASP A 496 -23.71 7.30 18.72
N SER A 497 -23.37 7.38 17.44
CA SER A 497 -21.97 7.37 16.98
C SER A 497 -21.28 8.74 17.04
N LEU A 498 -22.02 9.82 17.31
CA LEU A 498 -21.51 11.19 17.37
C LEU A 498 -21.16 11.57 18.82
N LEU A 499 -19.87 11.57 19.13
CA LEU A 499 -19.36 11.83 20.47
C LEU A 499 -18.92 13.28 20.65
N ASP A 500 -18.89 13.74 21.91
CA ASP A 500 -18.39 15.07 22.27
C ASP A 500 -16.87 15.16 22.32
N HIS A 501 -16.21 14.05 22.65
CA HIS A 501 -14.75 13.92 22.67
C HIS A 501 -14.31 12.50 22.24
N THR A 502 -13.01 12.31 22.04
CA THR A 502 -12.44 11.00 21.67
C THR A 502 -12.22 10.17 22.93
N ILE A 503 -12.72 8.92 22.94
CA ILE A 503 -12.53 7.99 24.06
C ILE A 503 -11.39 7.03 23.70
N TYR A 504 -10.29 7.08 24.46
CA TYR A 504 -9.10 6.25 24.21
C TYR A 504 -9.11 4.94 25.00
N ASP A 505 -9.67 4.93 26.20
CA ASP A 505 -9.77 3.78 27.09
C ASP A 505 -11.05 3.85 27.93
N ASP A 506 -11.57 2.71 28.38
CA ASP A 506 -12.75 2.66 29.26
C ASP A 506 -12.44 3.21 30.67
N LEU A 507 -11.16 3.22 31.08
CA LEU A 507 -10.74 3.66 32.42
C LEU A 507 -10.67 5.18 32.60
N GLN A 508 -10.46 5.96 31.53
CA GLN A 508 -10.36 7.42 31.62
C GLN A 508 -11.70 8.11 31.94
N ASP A 509 -12.82 7.41 31.74
CA ASP A 509 -14.16 7.93 32.04
C ASP A 509 -14.79 7.35 33.33
N GLN A 510 -14.16 6.37 33.99
CA GLN A 510 -14.61 6.00 35.34
C GLN A 510 -14.30 7.10 36.36
N GLU A 511 -13.16 7.80 36.22
CA GLU A 511 -12.84 8.97 37.07
C GLU A 511 -13.74 10.18 36.79
N SER A 512 -14.29 10.32 35.58
CA SER A 512 -15.21 11.43 35.25
C SER A 512 -16.66 11.16 35.67
N ILE A 513 -17.05 9.88 35.77
CA ILE A 513 -18.39 9.45 36.22
C ILE A 513 -18.47 9.34 37.76
N GLU A 514 -17.36 9.01 38.45
CA GLU A 514 -17.32 9.00 39.93
C GLU A 514 -17.08 10.40 40.54
N GLY A 515 -16.71 11.40 39.74
CA GLY A 515 -16.43 12.77 40.19
C GLY A 515 -17.65 13.68 40.41
N VAL A 516 -18.89 13.21 40.14
CA VAL A 516 -20.13 13.97 40.41
C VAL A 516 -20.86 13.35 41.59
N GLY A 517 -20.27 13.47 42.78
CA GLY A 517 -20.87 12.90 43.98
C GLY A 517 -20.09 13.08 45.28
N SER A 518 -19.62 14.29 45.61
CA SER A 518 -19.66 14.85 46.98
C SER A 518 -18.82 16.13 47.08
N ASP A 519 -19.41 17.14 47.73
CA ASP A 519 -18.92 18.46 48.11
C ASP A 519 -17.42 18.65 48.45
N GLY A 520 -16.91 19.86 48.16
CA GLY A 520 -16.17 20.62 49.17
C GLY A 520 -14.69 21.01 48.92
N SER A 521 -14.48 22.10 48.16
CA SER A 521 -13.38 23.09 48.27
C SER A 521 -11.90 22.73 47.93
N PRO A 522 -11.07 23.72 47.52
CA PRO A 522 -9.84 23.51 46.74
C PRO A 522 -8.55 23.77 47.54
N GLU A 523 -7.47 23.04 47.26
CA GLU A 523 -6.13 23.51 47.60
C GLU A 523 -5.04 23.09 46.60
N LYS A 524 -4.23 24.09 46.23
CA LYS A 524 -3.07 24.03 45.34
C LYS A 524 -1.89 23.35 46.03
N GLY A 525 -1.08 22.59 45.28
CA GLY A 525 0.23 22.13 45.77
C GLY A 525 1.21 21.82 44.64
N MET A 526 2.13 22.76 44.39
CA MET A 526 3.27 22.62 43.48
C MET A 526 4.22 21.49 43.90
N VAL A 527 4.71 20.74 42.91
CA VAL A 527 5.83 19.80 43.05
C VAL A 527 7.12 20.61 43.29
N LYS A 528 7.79 20.39 44.43
CA LYS A 528 9.18 20.79 44.67
C LYS A 528 10.05 19.54 44.79
N GLU A 529 11.16 19.53 44.04
CA GLU A 529 12.24 18.54 44.14
C GLU A 529 12.92 18.57 45.53
N PRO A 530 13.51 17.45 45.99
CA PRO A 530 14.19 17.39 47.29
C PRO A 530 15.66 17.79 47.18
N SER A 531 16.05 18.87 47.89
CA SER A 531 17.45 19.18 48.19
C SER A 531 17.90 18.46 49.46
N LYS A 532 19.06 17.80 49.37
CA LYS A 532 19.80 17.19 50.47
C LYS A 532 20.22 18.23 51.52
N VAL A 533 20.32 17.76 52.76
CA VAL A 533 21.44 17.86 53.73
C VAL A 533 20.86 18.06 55.13
N GLU A 534 21.11 17.11 56.03
CA GLU A 534 21.79 17.37 57.31
C GLU A 534 22.07 16.07 58.07
N GLY A 535 23.25 16.04 58.67
CA GLY A 535 23.76 14.96 59.50
C GLY A 535 25.00 15.47 60.21
N SER A 536 24.76 16.27 61.24
CA SER A 536 25.72 16.75 62.23
C SER A 536 26.12 15.62 63.19
N LEU A 537 27.41 15.31 63.24
CA LEU A 537 28.30 15.22 64.42
C LEU A 537 29.58 14.47 64.04
#